data_AF-A0A7X7BVU4-F1
#
_entry.id   AF-A0A7X7BVU4-F1
#
_cell.length_a   1.000
_cell.length_b   1.000
_cell.length_c   1.000
_cell.angle_alpha   90.00
_cell.angle_beta   90.00
_cell.angle_gamma   90.00
#
_symmetry.space_group_name_H-M   'P 1'
#
loop_
_entity.id
_entity.type
_entity.pdbx_description
1 polymer ?
#
loop_
_entity_poly.entity_id
_entity_poly.type
_entity_poly.pdbx_seq_one_letter_code
_entity_poly.pdbx_strand_id
1 'polypeptide(L)' 'MLINIHPVDPQPRNIKMAVDILRKDGVLVYPTDSNYALCCMVGNQKGMERIIQIRA' A
#
# COMPACT_ATOMS: atom_id res chain seq x y z
N MET A 1 -2.64 -4.29 9.58
CA MET A 1 -3.80 -4.99 8.98
C MET A 1 -3.31 -5.73 7.75
N LEU A 2 -3.74 -6.98 7.54
CA LEU A 2 -3.43 -7.77 6.35
C LEU A 2 -4.69 -7.85 5.48
N ILE A 3 -4.55 -7.59 4.18
CA ILE A 3 -5.63 -7.80 3.20
C ILE A 3 -5.14 -8.89 2.25
N ASN A 4 -5.83 -10.02 2.20
CA ASN A 4 -5.50 -11.10 1.27
C ASN A 4 -6.11 -10.79 -0.10
N ILE A 5 -5.29 -10.79 -1.15
CA ILE A 5 -5.69 -10.48 -2.52
C ILE A 5 -5.14 -11.58 -3.41
N HIS A 6 -6.01 -12.20 -4.21
CA HIS A 6 -5.57 -13.19 -5.17
C HIS A 6 -4.72 -12.52 -6.28
N PRO A 7 -3.54 -13.06 -6.64
CA PRO A 7 -2.60 -12.36 -7.52
C PRO A 7 -3.04 -12.29 -8.98
N VAL A 8 -3.82 -13.26 -9.47
CA VAL A 8 -4.31 -13.29 -10.87
C VAL A 8 -5.70 -12.67 -11.02
N ASP A 9 -6.65 -13.05 -10.16
CA ASP A 9 -8.00 -12.49 -10.11
C ASP A 9 -8.25 -11.68 -8.80
N PRO A 10 -7.73 -10.45 -8.69
CA PRO A 10 -7.82 -9.66 -7.48
C PRO A 10 -9.27 -9.24 -7.18
N GLN A 11 -9.74 -9.54 -5.97
CA GLN A 11 -11.11 -9.22 -5.58
C GLN A 11 -11.31 -7.68 -5.50
N PRO A 12 -12.25 -7.08 -6.28
CA PRO A 12 -12.40 -5.62 -6.34
C PRO A 12 -12.67 -4.95 -4.99
N ARG A 13 -13.40 -5.64 -4.10
CA ARG A 13 -13.67 -5.15 -2.73
C ARG A 13 -12.40 -4.98 -1.91
N ASN A 14 -11.45 -5.91 -2.03
CA ASN A 14 -10.21 -5.88 -1.26
C ASN A 14 -9.26 -4.81 -1.81
N ILE A 15 -9.22 -4.64 -3.14
CA ILE A 15 -8.52 -3.52 -3.78
C ILE A 15 -9.08 -2.19 -3.30
N LYS A 16 -10.41 -2.04 -3.26
CA LYS A 16 -11.07 -0.83 -2.76
C LYS A 16 -10.67 -0.52 -1.31
N MET A 17 -10.62 -1.54 -0.44
CA MET A 17 -10.15 -1.37 0.94
C MET A 17 -8.71 -0.86 1.02
N ALA A 18 -7.80 -1.39 0.18
CA ALA A 18 -6.42 -0.90 0.11
C ALA A 18 -6.35 0.56 -0.35
N VAL A 19 -7.13 0.92 -1.38
CA VAL A 19 -7.22 2.31 -1.88
C VAL A 19 -7.77 3.26 -0.83
N ASP A 20 -8.77 2.85 -0.06
CA ASP A 20 -9.36 3.69 0.99
C ASP A 20 -8.37 3.94 2.14
N ILE A 21 -7.42 3.04 2.39
CA ILE A 21 -6.31 3.28 3.34
C ILE A 21 -5.35 4.33 2.79
N LEU A 22 -4.95 4.21 1.52
CA LEU A 22 -4.09 5.20 0.87
C LEU A 22 -4.71 6.59 0.95
N ARG A 23 -5.99 6.72 0.60
CA ARG A 23 -6.74 7.99 0.65
C ARG A 23 -6.86 8.60 2.06
N LYS A 24 -6.64 7.81 3.11
CA LYS A 24 -6.62 8.25 4.51
C LYS A 24 -5.18 8.43 5.02
N ASP A 25 -4.27 8.81 4.12
CA ASP A 25 -2.86 9.02 4.38
C ASP A 25 -2.11 7.82 4.96
N GLY A 26 -2.62 6.61 4.70
CA GLY A 26 -1.96 5.36 5.09
C GLY A 26 -0.74 5.00 4.23
N VAL A 27 0.05 4.06 4.74
CA VAL A 27 1.18 3.43 4.03
C VAL A 27 0.83 1.96 3.81
N LEU A 28 1.09 1.44 2.62
CA LEU A 28 0.89 0.04 2.27
C LEU A 28 2.21 -0.65 1.94
N VAL A 29 2.20 -1.97 2.08
CA VAL A 29 3.15 -2.90 1.45
C VAL A 29 2.36 -3.74 0.46
N TYR A 30 2.79 -3.82 -0.81
CA TYR A 30 2.08 -4.56 -1.86
C TYR A 30 3.06 -5.28 -2.79
N PRO A 31 2.67 -6.41 -3.42
CA PRO A 31 3.54 -7.14 -4.33
C PRO A 31 3.66 -6.43 -5.68
N THR A 32 4.84 -6.51 -6.29
CA THR A 32 5.08 -6.23 -7.71
C THR A 32 5.59 -7.50 -8.41
N ASP A 33 5.86 -7.41 -9.70
CA ASP A 33 6.54 -8.44 -10.49
C ASP A 33 7.98 -8.74 -10.01
N SER A 34 8.62 -7.80 -9.32
CA SER A 34 10.02 -7.93 -8.85
C SER A 34 10.11 -8.30 -7.37
N ASN A 35 9.38 -7.62 -6.50
CA ASN A 35 9.29 -7.91 -5.06
C ASN A 35 8.17 -7.07 -4.42
N TYR A 36 8.07 -7.06 -3.09
CA TYR A 36 7.21 -6.13 -2.37
C TYR A 36 7.74 -4.70 -2.39
N ALA A 37 6.82 -3.75 -2.47
CA ALA A 37 7.10 -2.33 -2.41
C ALA A 37 6.28 -1.65 -1.30
N LEU A 38 6.86 -0.60 -0.72
CA LEU A 38 6.17 0.33 0.18
C LEU A 38 5.59 1.50 -0.62
N CYS A 39 4.36 1.91 -0.35
CA CYS A 39 3.77 3.11 -0.98
C CYS A 39 2.87 3.92 -0.05
N CYS A 40 2.65 5.18 -0.44
CA CYS A 40 1.67 6.10 0.11
C CYS A 40 1.10 6.98 -1.02
N MET A 41 0.11 7.81 -0.71
CA MET A 41 -0.39 8.81 -1.67
C MET A 41 0.69 9.83 -2.01
N VAL A 42 0.67 10.31 -3.26
CA VAL A 42 1.48 11.46 -3.68
C VAL A 42 1.05 12.68 -2.88
N GLY A 43 2.03 13.42 -2.36
CA GLY A 43 1.78 14.58 -1.49
C GLY A 43 1.57 14.24 0.00
N ASN A 44 1.46 12.96 0.37
CA ASN A 44 1.42 12.56 1.78
C ASN A 44 2.83 12.59 2.39
N GLN A 45 3.24 13.76 2.90
CA GLN A 45 4.54 13.95 3.53
C GLN A 45 4.79 12.98 4.70
N LYS A 46 3.79 12.77 5.57
CA LYS A 46 3.90 11.84 6.71
C LYS A 46 4.11 10.40 6.26
N GLY A 47 3.42 10.00 5.19
CA GLY A 47 3.58 8.68 4.57
C GLY A 47 4.99 8.47 4.04
N MET A 48 5.55 9.49 3.36
CA MET A 48 6.92 9.45 2.85
C MET A 48 7.95 9.33 3.97
N GLU A 49 7.84 10.15 5.02
CA GLU A 49 8.70 10.09 6.20
C GLU A 49 8.68 8.70 6.85
N ARG A 50 7.47 8.11 6.99
CA ARG A 50 7.32 6.76 7.52
C ARG A 50 7.98 5.70 6.63
N ILE A 51 7.86 5.81 5.30
CA ILE A 51 8.52 4.87 4.37
C ILE A 51 10.04 4.97 4.51
N ILE A 52 10.58 6.19 4.61
CA ILE A 52 12.02 6.41 4.82
C ILE A 52 12.48 5.75 6.12
N GLN A 53 11.74 5.93 7.22
CA GLN A 53 12.06 5.30 8.52
C GLN A 53 12.04 3.77 8.48
N ILE A 54 11.14 3.16 7.69
CA ILE A 54 11.07 1.69 7.57
C ILE A 54 12.24 1.14 6.73
N ARG A 55 12.74 1.93 5.77
CA ARG A 55 13.80 1.51 4.83
C ARG A 55 15.22 1.86 5.29
N ALA A 56 15.36 2.75 6.27
CA ALA A 56 16.62 3.11 6.89
C ALA A 56 17.22 1.93 7.68
#